data_AF-A0A972DTU0-F1
#
_entry.id   AF-A0A972DTU0-F1
#
_cell.length_a   1.000
_cell.length_b   1.000
_cell.length_c   1.000
_cell.angle_alpha   90.00
_cell.angle_beta   90.00
_cell.angle_gamma   90.00
#
_symmetry.space_group_name_H-M   'P 1'
#
loop_
_entity.id
_entity.type
_entity.pdbx_description
1 polymer ?
#
loop_
_entity_poly.entity_id
_entity_poly.type
_entity_poly.pdbx_seq_one_letter_code
_entity_poly.pdbx_strand_id
1 'polypeptide(L)'
;MVAGEAADYASLAAYHYRDERPTAIKAVFLLRPKRPLGSFGTQPAGVIVYGMPNPRVALRRVATNGLFAGLDRQTELALINRNVRCIARVIIEPRFRGIGLATRLVRETLARMETPIIEALAVCGAVNPFLERAGMTAFAPRADAYHAELIEALSAVGIEAGANDYSPLPIDANDLQQRIEALDGARAAFLERSVQRFLKSHGSRRTMPPGLDRTRYILTRLTNRPRYYLWRHPTLEVTWP
;
A
#
# COMPACT_ATOMS: atom_id res chain seq x y z
N MET A 1 2.46 20.09 -15.48
CA MET A 1 2.51 19.97 -14.00
C MET A 1 3.55 20.92 -13.47
N VAL A 2 3.45 21.24 -12.18
CA VAL A 2 4.40 22.13 -11.50
C VAL A 2 4.89 21.46 -10.22
N ALA A 3 6.07 21.88 -9.75
CA ALA A 3 6.48 21.54 -8.39
C ALA A 3 5.50 22.17 -7.39
N GLY A 4 5.30 21.51 -6.26
CA GLY A 4 4.48 21.99 -5.17
C GLY A 4 5.15 21.74 -3.82
N GLU A 5 4.45 22.13 -2.77
CA GLU A 5 4.88 21.96 -1.39
C GLU A 5 3.96 21.02 -0.61
N ALA A 6 4.38 20.64 0.59
CA ALA A 6 3.57 19.78 1.46
C ALA A 6 2.20 20.38 1.78
N ALA A 7 2.07 21.71 1.82
CA ALA A 7 0.81 22.39 2.06
C ALA A 7 -0.20 22.22 0.91
N ASP A 8 0.26 22.11 -0.35
CA ASP A 8 -0.64 21.95 -1.50
C ASP A 8 -1.42 20.62 -1.44
N TYR A 9 -0.82 19.58 -0.86
CA TYR A 9 -1.48 18.30 -0.59
C TYR A 9 -2.71 18.45 0.32
N ALA A 10 -2.67 19.37 1.29
CA ALA A 10 -3.73 19.49 2.30
C ALA A 10 -5.11 19.77 1.67
N SER A 11 -5.14 20.53 0.57
CA SER A 11 -6.37 20.86 -0.16
C SER A 11 -7.07 19.65 -0.80
N LEU A 12 -6.33 18.59 -1.09
CA LEU A 12 -6.84 17.37 -1.73
C LEU A 12 -6.87 16.16 -0.80
N ALA A 13 -6.31 16.29 0.42
CA ALA A 13 -6.13 15.18 1.36
C ALA A 13 -7.44 14.44 1.69
N ALA A 14 -8.55 15.17 1.79
CA ALA A 14 -9.89 14.61 2.06
C ALA A 14 -10.37 13.61 1.00
N TYR A 15 -9.76 13.60 -0.19
CA TYR A 15 -10.14 12.71 -1.29
C TYR A 15 -9.31 11.42 -1.36
N HIS A 16 -8.42 11.19 -0.38
CA HIS A 16 -7.60 10.00 -0.28
C HIS A 16 -8.15 9.05 0.79
N TYR A 17 -8.11 7.74 0.52
CA TYR A 17 -8.65 6.70 1.42
C TYR A 17 -7.81 6.43 2.68
N ARG A 18 -6.67 7.11 2.83
CA ARG A 18 -5.79 7.00 4.01
C ARG A 18 -5.76 8.34 4.72
N ASP A 19 -6.18 8.34 5.97
CA ASP A 19 -6.27 9.55 6.80
C ASP A 19 -4.91 9.99 7.37
N GLU A 20 -3.93 9.07 7.44
CA GLU A 20 -2.57 9.38 7.89
C GLU A 20 -1.91 10.41 6.98
N ARG A 21 -1.22 11.40 7.55
CA ARG A 21 -0.42 12.35 6.76
C ARG A 21 0.86 11.68 6.27
N PRO A 22 1.27 11.88 5.00
CA PRO A 22 2.57 11.41 4.53
C PRO A 22 3.69 12.10 5.30
N THR A 23 4.66 11.34 5.77
CA THR A 23 5.85 11.83 6.47
C THR A 23 7.08 11.73 5.59
N ALA A 24 8.15 12.44 5.94
CA ALA A 24 9.43 12.45 5.22
C ALA A 24 9.28 12.72 3.70
N ILE A 25 8.50 13.75 3.37
CA ILE A 25 8.24 14.18 1.98
C ILE A 25 9.54 14.62 1.33
N LYS A 26 9.73 14.19 0.07
CA LYS A 26 10.90 14.50 -0.75
C LYS A 26 10.54 15.31 -2.00
N ALA A 27 9.35 15.11 -2.55
CA ALA A 27 8.84 15.93 -3.65
C ALA A 27 7.32 15.92 -3.66
N VAL A 28 6.72 17.03 -4.09
CA VAL A 28 5.29 17.14 -4.39
C VAL A 28 5.15 17.71 -5.79
N PHE A 29 4.27 17.11 -6.59
CA PHE A 29 3.93 17.65 -7.91
C PHE A 29 2.43 17.80 -8.04
N LEU A 30 2.05 18.89 -8.72
CA LEU A 30 0.67 19.30 -8.86
C LEU A 30 0.27 19.30 -10.33
N LEU A 31 -0.92 18.76 -10.56
CA LEU A 31 -1.61 18.83 -11.82
C LEU A 31 -2.60 19.99 -11.77
N ARG A 32 -2.22 21.13 -12.35
CA ARG A 32 -3.09 22.30 -12.48
C ARG A 32 -3.62 22.42 -13.92
N PRO A 33 -4.85 22.92 -14.09
CA PRO A 33 -5.37 23.31 -15.40
C PRO A 33 -4.45 24.35 -16.06
N LYS A 34 -4.28 24.28 -17.39
CA LYS A 34 -3.56 25.33 -18.14
C LYS A 34 -4.35 26.64 -18.23
N ARG A 35 -5.67 26.57 -18.12
CA ARG A 35 -6.62 27.68 -18.14
C ARG A 35 -7.67 27.45 -17.06
N PRO A 36 -8.30 28.50 -16.51
CA PRO A 36 -9.39 28.35 -15.55
C PRO A 36 -10.51 27.44 -16.08
N LEU A 37 -10.98 26.50 -15.26
CA LEU A 37 -12.05 25.57 -15.61
C LEU A 37 -13.35 25.93 -14.88
N GLY A 38 -14.19 26.76 -15.49
CA GLY A 38 -15.47 27.18 -14.90
C GLY A 38 -15.31 27.64 -13.45
N SER A 39 -16.19 27.15 -12.56
CA SER A 39 -16.13 27.44 -11.12
C SER A 39 -14.97 26.74 -10.38
N PHE A 40 -14.30 25.75 -10.99
CA PHE A 40 -13.09 25.15 -10.42
C PHE A 40 -11.88 26.08 -10.49
N GLY A 41 -11.88 27.03 -11.43
CA GLY A 41 -10.80 27.99 -11.59
C GLY A 41 -9.47 27.30 -11.91
N THR A 42 -8.41 27.72 -11.21
CA THR A 42 -7.03 27.25 -11.40
C THR A 42 -6.54 26.32 -10.28
N GLN A 43 -7.46 25.80 -9.47
CA GLN A 43 -7.15 24.90 -8.38
C GLN A 43 -6.43 23.63 -8.87
N PRO A 44 -5.58 22.98 -8.05
CA PRO A 44 -4.98 21.70 -8.41
C PRO A 44 -6.05 20.62 -8.64
N ALA A 45 -6.08 20.05 -9.85
CA ALA A 45 -6.92 18.90 -10.21
C ALA A 45 -6.32 17.57 -9.71
N GLY A 46 -5.04 17.56 -9.32
CA GLY A 46 -4.41 16.40 -8.72
C GLY A 46 -3.07 16.70 -8.07
N VAL A 47 -2.65 15.80 -7.18
CA VAL A 47 -1.37 15.86 -6.47
C VAL A 47 -0.74 14.47 -6.40
N ILE A 48 0.59 14.42 -6.54
CA ILE A 48 1.40 13.25 -6.22
C ILE A 48 2.47 13.65 -5.20
N VAL A 49 2.64 12.81 -4.18
CA VAL A 49 3.59 13.02 -3.09
C VAL A 49 4.59 11.88 -3.07
N TYR A 50 5.86 12.21 -3.17
CA TYR A 50 6.98 11.30 -3.01
C TYR A 50 7.61 11.48 -1.63
N GLY A 51 7.95 10.39 -0.96
CA GLY A 51 8.59 10.39 0.35
C GLY A 51 9.64 9.31 0.50
N MET A 52 10.18 9.20 1.71
CA MET A 52 11.08 8.10 2.06
C MET A 52 10.34 6.76 2.06
N PRO A 53 10.97 5.67 1.56
CA PRO A 53 10.39 4.34 1.58
C PRO A 53 10.29 3.79 3.00
N ASN A 54 9.37 2.86 3.22
CA ASN A 54 9.37 2.07 4.45
C ASN A 54 10.60 1.14 4.41
N PRO A 55 11.48 1.13 5.42
CA PRO A 55 12.67 0.28 5.38
C PRO A 55 12.35 -1.21 5.25
N ARG A 56 11.21 -1.67 5.78
CA ARG A 56 10.81 -3.08 5.81
C ARG A 56 9.72 -3.39 4.79
N VAL A 57 10.10 -3.53 3.52
CA VAL A 57 9.21 -4.05 2.47
C VAL A 57 9.82 -5.32 1.89
N ALA A 58 9.23 -6.48 2.26
CA ALA A 58 9.74 -7.78 1.84
C ALA A 58 9.79 -7.93 0.30
N LEU A 59 8.76 -7.43 -0.39
CA LEU A 59 8.68 -7.50 -1.85
C LEU A 59 9.74 -6.66 -2.57
N ARG A 60 10.35 -5.67 -1.91
CA ARG A 60 11.47 -4.93 -2.51
C ARG A 60 12.61 -5.88 -2.84
N ARG A 61 12.93 -6.82 -1.96
CA ARG A 61 14.02 -7.78 -2.20
C ARG A 61 13.77 -8.63 -3.44
N VAL A 62 12.52 -9.06 -3.66
CA VAL A 62 12.13 -9.79 -4.87
C VAL A 62 12.23 -8.88 -6.09
N ALA A 63 11.64 -7.68 -6.02
CA ALA A 63 11.58 -6.74 -7.13
C ALA A 63 12.96 -6.18 -7.54
N THR A 64 13.90 -6.12 -6.60
CA THR A 64 15.27 -5.69 -6.86
C THR A 64 16.27 -6.82 -7.00
N ASN A 65 15.79 -8.07 -7.15
CA ASN A 65 16.63 -9.27 -7.32
C ASN A 65 17.73 -9.37 -6.24
N GLY A 66 17.37 -9.10 -4.99
CA GLY A 66 18.29 -9.21 -3.85
C GLY A 66 19.27 -8.06 -3.68
N LEU A 67 19.16 -6.95 -4.42
CA LEU A 67 20.10 -5.81 -4.34
C LEU A 67 20.39 -5.30 -2.92
N PHE A 68 19.40 -5.38 -2.02
CA PHE A 68 19.50 -4.92 -0.63
C PHE A 68 19.62 -6.08 0.38
N ALA A 69 19.82 -7.32 -0.08
CA ALA A 69 19.89 -8.50 0.78
C ALA A 69 21.34 -8.82 1.18
N GLY A 70 21.52 -9.52 2.31
CA GLY A 70 22.83 -9.98 2.78
C GLY A 70 23.73 -8.90 3.38
N LEU A 71 23.25 -7.66 3.48
CA LEU A 71 23.97 -6.53 4.05
C LEU A 71 23.67 -6.37 5.54
N ASP A 72 24.59 -5.76 6.28
CA ASP A 72 24.26 -5.29 7.62
C ASP A 72 23.16 -4.22 7.57
N ARG A 73 22.47 -4.05 8.69
CA ARG A 73 21.30 -3.17 8.79
C ARG A 73 21.63 -1.71 8.45
N GLN A 74 22.81 -1.22 8.82
CA GLN A 74 23.18 0.18 8.59
C GLN A 74 23.43 0.42 7.11
N THR A 75 24.18 -0.47 6.46
CA THR A 75 24.47 -0.41 5.02
C THR A 75 23.20 -0.59 4.18
N GLU A 76 22.32 -1.54 4.53
CA GLU A 76 21.02 -1.73 3.87
C GLU A 76 20.18 -0.45 3.91
N LEU A 77 20.07 0.18 5.08
CA LEU A 77 19.30 1.42 5.24
C LEU A 77 19.93 2.60 4.50
N ALA A 78 21.26 2.74 4.52
CA ALA A 78 21.95 3.80 3.79
C ALA A 78 21.70 3.70 2.28
N LEU A 79 21.81 2.50 1.72
CA LEU A 79 21.53 2.22 0.32
C LEU A 79 20.08 2.51 -0.06
N ILE A 80 19.11 2.05 0.75
CA ILE A 80 17.69 2.32 0.52
C ILE A 80 17.43 3.83 0.57
N ASN A 81 17.94 4.52 1.57
CA ASN A 81 17.73 5.96 1.74
C ASN A 81 18.33 6.77 0.60
N ARG A 82 19.44 6.31 0.01
CA ARG A 82 20.07 6.96 -1.13
C ARG A 82 19.35 6.70 -2.44
N ASN A 83 18.94 5.45 -2.68
CA ASN A 83 18.56 4.99 -4.01
C ASN A 83 17.06 4.74 -4.21
N VAL A 84 16.22 4.89 -3.19
CA VAL A 84 14.79 4.57 -3.27
C VAL A 84 13.93 5.73 -2.78
N ARG A 85 12.87 6.07 -3.53
CA ARG A 85 11.74 6.90 -3.06
C ARG A 85 10.44 6.14 -3.21
N CYS A 86 9.45 6.51 -2.41
CA CYS A 86 8.13 5.90 -2.44
C CYS A 86 7.06 6.91 -2.85
N ILE A 87 6.16 6.52 -3.75
CA ILE A 87 4.92 7.25 -4.00
C ILE A 87 4.04 7.08 -2.76
N ALA A 88 3.98 8.13 -1.94
CA ALA A 88 3.19 8.12 -0.72
C ALA A 88 1.70 8.37 -1.02
N ARG A 89 1.38 9.29 -1.94
CA ARG A 89 0.00 9.66 -2.28
C ARG A 89 -0.13 9.95 -3.77
N VAL A 90 -1.24 9.55 -4.35
CA VAL A 90 -1.74 10.03 -5.66
C VAL A 90 -3.20 10.36 -5.46
N ILE A 91 -3.56 11.61 -5.66
CA ILE A 91 -4.93 12.08 -5.49
C ILE A 91 -5.34 12.84 -6.73
N ILE A 92 -6.48 12.47 -7.29
CA ILE A 92 -7.17 13.22 -8.34
C ILE A 92 -8.48 13.71 -7.75
N GLU A 93 -8.76 14.99 -7.98
CA GLU A 93 -10.01 15.62 -7.59
C GLU A 93 -11.18 14.85 -8.24
N PRO A 94 -12.26 14.54 -7.48
CA PRO A 94 -13.30 13.60 -7.92
C PRO A 94 -13.91 13.88 -9.31
N ARG A 95 -14.15 15.14 -9.67
CA ARG A 95 -14.75 15.54 -10.96
C ARG A 95 -13.87 15.22 -12.16
N PHE A 96 -12.57 15.03 -11.95
CA PHE A 96 -11.60 14.72 -13.00
C PHE A 96 -11.07 13.28 -12.94
N ARG A 97 -11.72 12.39 -12.19
CA ARG A 97 -11.40 10.95 -12.19
C ARG A 97 -11.91 10.29 -13.48
N GLY A 98 -11.37 9.11 -13.78
CA GLY A 98 -11.78 8.32 -14.96
C GLY A 98 -11.14 8.73 -16.29
N ILE A 99 -10.68 9.97 -16.43
CA ILE A 99 -10.08 10.49 -17.69
C ILE A 99 -8.55 10.32 -17.79
N GLY A 100 -7.95 9.46 -16.97
CA GLY A 100 -6.53 9.11 -17.07
C GLY A 100 -5.51 10.08 -16.44
N LEU A 101 -5.97 11.09 -15.68
CA LEU A 101 -5.06 12.07 -15.05
C LEU A 101 -4.08 11.44 -14.06
N ALA A 102 -4.47 10.40 -13.32
CA ALA A 102 -3.57 9.69 -12.40
C ALA A 102 -2.40 9.03 -13.13
N THR A 103 -2.68 8.30 -14.21
CA THR A 103 -1.65 7.66 -15.06
C THR A 103 -0.67 8.69 -15.59
N ARG A 104 -1.19 9.80 -16.11
CA ARG A 104 -0.39 10.90 -16.65
C ARG A 104 0.50 11.54 -15.58
N LEU A 105 -0.08 11.86 -14.42
CA LEU A 105 0.60 12.47 -13.28
C LEU A 105 1.76 11.61 -12.78
N VAL A 106 1.55 10.30 -12.64
CA VAL A 106 2.62 9.37 -12.26
C VAL A 106 3.70 9.33 -13.34
N ARG A 107 3.33 8.99 -14.59
CA ARG A 107 4.29 8.78 -15.68
C ARG A 107 5.23 9.98 -15.88
N GLU A 108 4.66 11.19 -15.95
CA GLU A 108 5.44 12.39 -16.22
C GLU A 108 6.23 12.88 -14.97
N THR A 109 5.96 12.38 -13.76
CA THR A 109 6.73 12.74 -12.56
C THR A 109 7.78 11.72 -12.16
N LEU A 110 7.63 10.44 -12.56
CA LEU A 110 8.65 9.40 -12.33
C LEU A 110 10.02 9.83 -12.88
N ALA A 111 10.06 10.29 -14.13
CA ALA A 111 11.29 10.74 -14.80
C ALA A 111 11.86 12.07 -14.25
N ARG A 112 11.13 12.76 -13.37
CA ARG A 112 11.59 13.99 -12.72
C ARG A 112 12.26 13.72 -11.37
N MET A 113 12.22 12.48 -10.90
CA MET A 113 12.86 12.09 -9.65
C MET A 113 14.32 11.77 -9.91
N GLU A 114 15.22 12.38 -9.15
CA GLU A 114 16.67 12.13 -9.17
C GLU A 114 17.02 10.88 -8.34
N THR A 115 16.24 9.82 -8.48
CA THR A 115 16.44 8.58 -7.72
C THR A 115 16.23 7.39 -8.64
N PRO A 116 17.15 6.40 -8.65
CA PRO A 116 17.12 5.30 -9.62
C PRO A 116 15.92 4.36 -9.44
N ILE A 117 15.36 4.27 -8.22
CA ILE A 117 14.25 3.39 -7.92
C ILE A 117 13.11 4.17 -7.28
N ILE A 118 11.92 4.05 -7.88
CA ILE A 118 10.66 4.53 -7.30
C ILE A 118 9.77 3.33 -7.00
N GLU A 119 9.28 3.24 -5.77
CA GLU A 119 8.34 2.20 -5.36
C GLU A 119 6.96 2.76 -4.99
N ALA A 120 5.94 1.90 -4.99
CA ALA A 120 4.64 2.22 -4.43
C ALA A 120 4.01 0.97 -3.80
N LEU A 121 3.23 1.17 -2.74
CA LEU A 121 2.36 0.15 -2.16
C LEU A 121 0.91 0.61 -2.37
N ALA A 122 0.15 -0.11 -3.21
CA ALA A 122 -1.22 0.27 -3.51
C ALA A 122 -2.19 -0.88 -3.26
N VAL A 123 -3.18 -0.62 -2.39
CA VAL A 123 -4.32 -1.51 -2.16
C VAL A 123 -5.28 -1.48 -3.36
N CYS A 124 -5.54 -0.29 -3.91
CA CYS A 124 -6.39 -0.11 -5.10
C CYS A 124 -5.71 -0.52 -6.41
N GLY A 125 -4.46 -1.01 -6.38
CA GLY A 125 -3.75 -1.46 -7.59
C GLY A 125 -4.45 -2.63 -8.29
N ALA A 126 -5.22 -3.43 -7.55
CA ALA A 126 -6.06 -4.47 -8.13
C ALA A 126 -7.32 -3.92 -8.83
N VAL A 127 -7.78 -2.70 -8.48
CA VAL A 127 -9.03 -2.09 -8.98
C VAL A 127 -8.78 -1.15 -10.15
N ASN A 128 -7.64 -0.46 -10.18
CA ASN A 128 -7.28 0.42 -11.29
C ASN A 128 -5.77 0.33 -11.61
N PRO A 129 -5.38 -0.19 -12.79
CA PRO A 129 -3.99 -0.42 -13.15
C PRO A 129 -3.29 0.87 -13.62
N PHE A 130 -3.53 2.01 -12.95
CA PHE A 130 -2.96 3.29 -13.38
C PHE A 130 -1.45 3.36 -13.16
N LEU A 131 -0.92 2.61 -12.18
CA LEU A 131 0.52 2.51 -11.93
C LEU A 131 1.21 1.68 -13.02
N GLU A 132 0.64 0.53 -13.41
CA GLU A 132 1.14 -0.24 -14.55
C GLU A 132 1.08 0.56 -15.84
N ARG A 133 -0.06 1.22 -16.11
CA ARG A 133 -0.21 2.10 -17.28
C ARG A 133 0.77 3.28 -17.24
N ALA A 134 1.22 3.71 -16.07
CA ALA A 134 2.24 4.76 -15.94
C ALA A 134 3.68 4.25 -16.18
N GLY A 135 3.86 2.93 -16.34
CA GLY A 135 5.14 2.28 -16.61
C GLY A 135 5.74 1.54 -15.42
N MET A 136 5.05 1.45 -14.28
CA MET A 136 5.55 0.68 -13.14
C MET A 136 5.31 -0.82 -13.30
N THR A 137 6.22 -1.65 -12.81
CA THR A 137 6.07 -3.11 -12.79
C THR A 137 5.41 -3.54 -11.49
N ALA A 138 4.32 -4.32 -11.57
CA ALA A 138 3.63 -4.87 -10.41
C ALA A 138 4.27 -6.17 -9.93
N PHE A 139 4.38 -6.32 -8.61
CA PHE A 139 4.83 -7.53 -7.92
C PHE A 139 3.74 -7.90 -6.90
N ALA A 140 3.14 -9.07 -7.10
CA ALA A 140 2.16 -9.59 -6.16
C ALA A 140 2.87 -10.23 -4.96
N PRO A 141 2.38 -10.01 -3.72
CA PRO A 141 2.80 -10.83 -2.60
C PRO A 141 2.46 -12.30 -2.88
N ARG A 142 3.43 -13.21 -2.66
CA ARG A 142 3.07 -14.60 -2.38
C ARG A 142 2.21 -14.58 -1.11
N ALA A 143 1.14 -15.37 -1.06
CA ALA A 143 0.38 -15.53 0.17
C ALA A 143 1.35 -15.92 1.29
N ASP A 144 1.42 -15.11 2.35
CA ASP A 144 2.20 -15.45 3.54
C ASP A 144 1.67 -16.78 4.08
N ALA A 145 2.55 -17.70 4.48
CA ALA A 145 2.14 -19.01 5.00
C ALA A 145 1.17 -18.84 6.18
N TYR A 146 1.35 -17.81 7.00
CA TYR A 146 0.43 -17.50 8.11
C TYR A 146 -0.92 -16.93 7.66
N HIS A 147 -0.97 -16.24 6.52
CA HIS A 147 -2.23 -15.79 5.92
C HIS A 147 -3.03 -16.98 5.40
N ALA A 148 -2.38 -17.86 4.64
CA ALA A 148 -3.00 -19.08 4.11
C ALA A 148 -3.48 -19.97 5.27
N GLU A 149 -2.62 -20.18 6.27
CA GLU A 149 -2.95 -20.93 7.47
C GLU A 149 -4.15 -20.35 8.23
N LEU A 150 -4.27 -19.02 8.35
CA LEU A 150 -5.42 -18.42 9.03
C LEU A 150 -6.72 -18.61 8.23
N ILE A 151 -6.66 -18.52 6.90
CA ILE A 151 -7.81 -18.79 6.02
C ILE A 151 -8.25 -20.26 6.16
N GLU A 152 -7.29 -21.19 6.12
CA GLU A 152 -7.54 -22.62 6.33
C GLU A 152 -8.10 -22.91 7.73
N ALA A 153 -7.56 -22.26 8.76
CA ALA A 153 -8.04 -22.41 10.14
C ALA A 153 -9.48 -21.91 10.31
N LEU A 154 -9.85 -20.81 9.63
CA LEU A 154 -11.23 -20.30 9.61
C LEU A 154 -12.17 -21.31 8.93
N SER A 155 -11.80 -21.81 7.75
CA SER A 155 -12.61 -22.82 7.04
C SER A 155 -12.75 -24.12 7.86
N ALA A 156 -11.69 -24.58 8.52
CA ALA A 156 -11.71 -25.77 9.37
C ALA A 156 -12.67 -25.68 10.57
N VAL A 157 -13.00 -24.46 11.04
CA VAL A 157 -14.00 -24.24 12.10
C VAL A 157 -15.39 -23.87 11.56
N GLY A 158 -15.60 -24.00 10.24
CA GLY A 158 -16.89 -23.72 9.57
C GLY A 158 -17.10 -22.25 9.24
N ILE A 159 -16.06 -21.43 9.27
CA ILE A 159 -16.10 -20.02 8.88
C ILE A 159 -15.45 -19.89 7.50
N GLU A 160 -16.27 -19.89 6.45
CA GLU A 160 -15.81 -19.73 5.07
C GLU A 160 -15.34 -18.29 4.80
N ALA A 161 -14.09 -18.01 5.15
CA ALA A 161 -13.39 -16.79 4.76
C ALA A 161 -12.77 -16.97 3.36
N GLY A 162 -13.59 -17.19 2.33
CA GLY A 162 -13.16 -17.29 0.94
C GLY A 162 -12.61 -15.98 0.36
N ALA A 163 -11.28 -15.83 0.34
CA ALA A 163 -10.58 -14.81 -0.44
C ALA A 163 -10.14 -15.43 -1.78
N ASN A 164 -10.97 -15.32 -2.81
CA ASN A 164 -10.53 -15.58 -4.18
C ASN A 164 -10.02 -14.25 -4.74
N ASP A 165 -9.04 -14.29 -5.66
CA ASP A 165 -8.36 -13.09 -6.22
C ASP A 165 -9.30 -12.05 -6.88
N TYR A 166 -10.60 -12.35 -7.00
CA TYR A 166 -11.64 -11.54 -7.63
C TYR A 166 -12.85 -11.20 -6.74
N SER A 167 -12.91 -11.67 -5.49
CA SER A 167 -14.06 -11.40 -4.60
C SER A 167 -13.60 -10.98 -3.20
N PRO A 168 -13.76 -9.70 -2.82
CA PRO A 168 -13.58 -9.31 -1.43
C PRO A 168 -14.64 -10.03 -0.59
N LEU A 169 -14.20 -10.63 0.52
CA LEU A 169 -15.04 -11.26 1.52
C LEU A 169 -16.25 -10.36 1.88
N PRO A 170 -17.50 -10.83 1.74
CA PRO A 170 -18.67 -10.12 2.25
C PRO A 170 -18.92 -10.39 3.74
N ILE A 171 -17.89 -10.74 4.51
CA ILE A 171 -18.05 -11.01 5.95
C ILE A 171 -17.92 -9.70 6.72
N ASP A 172 -19.03 -9.25 7.29
CA ASP A 172 -19.04 -8.16 8.25
C ASP A 172 -18.23 -8.53 9.50
N ALA A 173 -17.51 -7.56 10.06
CA ALA A 173 -16.65 -7.83 11.21
C ALA A 173 -17.43 -8.25 12.46
N ASN A 174 -18.68 -7.82 12.61
CA ASN A 174 -19.53 -8.24 13.72
C ASN A 174 -20.02 -9.67 13.53
N ASP A 175 -20.44 -10.05 12.32
CA ASP A 175 -20.82 -11.44 12.00
C ASP A 175 -19.65 -12.40 12.23
N LEU A 176 -18.44 -12.03 11.77
CA LEU A 176 -17.25 -12.84 12.05
C LEU A 176 -16.98 -12.96 13.56
N GLN A 177 -17.08 -11.84 14.30
CA GLN A 177 -16.85 -11.85 15.74
C GLN A 177 -17.85 -12.76 16.47
N GLN A 178 -19.13 -12.69 16.11
CA GLN A 178 -20.18 -13.55 16.68
C GLN A 178 -19.92 -15.03 16.40
N ARG A 179 -19.49 -15.37 15.18
CA ARG A 179 -19.12 -16.74 14.82
C ARG A 179 -17.92 -17.24 15.61
N ILE A 180 -16.91 -16.39 15.83
CA ILE A 180 -15.75 -16.72 16.67
C ILE A 180 -16.18 -16.95 18.13
N GLU A 181 -17.07 -16.11 18.67
CA GLU A 181 -17.59 -16.24 20.03
C GLU A 181 -18.48 -17.47 20.23
N ALA A 182 -19.14 -17.94 19.17
CA ALA A 182 -19.96 -19.15 19.18
C ALA A 182 -19.16 -20.47 19.11
N LEU A 183 -17.84 -20.41 18.91
CA LEU A 183 -17.00 -21.61 18.85
C LEU A 183 -16.86 -22.28 20.22
N ASP A 184 -16.87 -23.61 20.22
CA ASP A 184 -16.57 -24.42 21.41
C ASP A 184 -15.08 -24.37 21.81
N GLY A 185 -14.76 -24.86 23.00
CA GLY A 185 -13.41 -24.71 23.58
C GLY A 185 -12.27 -25.25 22.73
N ALA A 186 -12.44 -26.39 22.04
CA ALA A 186 -11.39 -26.96 21.22
C ALA A 186 -11.20 -26.18 19.91
N ARG A 187 -12.30 -25.82 19.24
CA ARG A 187 -12.29 -25.03 17.99
C ARG A 187 -11.81 -23.60 18.23
N ALA A 188 -12.27 -22.97 19.31
CA ALA A 188 -11.85 -21.63 19.72
C ALA A 188 -10.35 -21.60 20.03
N ALA A 189 -9.85 -22.57 20.82
CA ALA A 189 -8.42 -22.63 21.13
C ALA A 189 -7.55 -22.89 19.89
N PHE A 190 -8.02 -23.70 18.94
CA PHE A 190 -7.35 -23.92 17.67
C PHE A 190 -7.26 -22.63 16.85
N LEU A 191 -8.39 -21.94 16.64
CA LEU A 191 -8.43 -20.70 15.89
C LEU A 191 -7.56 -19.62 16.54
N GLU A 192 -7.60 -19.48 17.87
CA GLU A 192 -6.79 -18.52 18.62
C GLU A 192 -5.29 -18.72 18.38
N ARG A 193 -4.80 -19.98 18.35
CA ARG A 193 -3.38 -20.24 18.04
C ARG A 193 -2.99 -19.78 16.63
N SER A 194 -3.87 -19.96 15.64
CA SER A 194 -3.63 -19.48 14.28
C SER A 194 -3.67 -17.94 14.20
N VAL A 195 -4.61 -17.30 14.92
CA VAL A 195 -4.66 -15.83 15.04
C VAL A 195 -3.39 -15.26 15.68
N GLN A 196 -2.89 -15.87 16.76
CA GLN A 196 -1.67 -15.41 17.42
C GLN A 196 -0.43 -15.56 16.52
N ARG A 197 -0.34 -16.65 15.76
CA ARG A 197 0.75 -16.85 14.78
C ARG A 197 0.67 -15.83 13.65
N PHE A 198 -0.52 -15.56 13.13
CA PHE A 198 -0.76 -14.49 12.16
C PHE A 198 -0.31 -13.12 12.69
N LEU A 199 -0.74 -12.75 13.91
CA LEU A 199 -0.42 -11.44 14.49
C LEU A 199 1.06 -11.30 14.89
N LYS A 200 1.81 -12.39 15.05
CA LYS A 200 3.22 -12.37 15.50
C LYS A 200 4.11 -11.43 14.68
N SER A 201 3.89 -11.31 13.37
CA SER A 201 4.65 -10.44 12.47
C SER A 201 4.12 -8.99 12.40
N HIS A 202 2.99 -8.68 13.05
CA HIS A 202 2.26 -7.41 12.92
C HIS A 202 2.68 -6.32 13.92
N GLY A 203 3.93 -6.34 14.40
CA GLY A 203 4.53 -5.21 15.12
C GLY A 203 3.79 -4.83 16.41
N SER A 204 3.30 -3.60 16.51
CA SER A 204 2.54 -3.12 17.69
C SER A 204 1.18 -3.81 17.86
N ARG A 205 0.68 -4.49 16.82
CA ARG A 205 -0.58 -5.22 16.83
C ARG A 205 -0.42 -6.71 17.16
N ARG A 206 0.80 -7.16 17.51
CA ARG A 206 1.10 -8.57 17.76
C ARG A 206 0.43 -9.16 18.99
N THR A 207 0.05 -8.31 19.96
CA THR A 207 -0.57 -8.71 21.23
C THR A 207 -2.00 -8.20 21.35
N MET A 208 -2.69 -8.00 20.22
CA MET A 208 -4.09 -7.54 20.26
C MET A 208 -4.96 -8.58 21.00
N PRO A 209 -5.74 -8.15 22.01
CA PRO A 209 -6.64 -9.05 22.71
C PRO A 209 -7.80 -9.50 21.82
N PRO A 210 -8.45 -10.64 22.13
CA PRO A 210 -9.71 -11.03 21.50
C PRO A 210 -10.76 -9.93 21.56
N GLY A 211 -11.54 -9.79 20.48
CA GLY A 211 -12.61 -8.81 20.37
C GLY A 211 -12.75 -8.22 18.98
N LEU A 212 -13.81 -7.43 18.81
CA LEU A 212 -14.24 -6.88 17.53
C LEU A 212 -13.15 -6.08 16.79
N ASP A 213 -12.32 -5.31 17.51
CA ASP A 213 -11.25 -4.52 16.89
C ASP A 213 -10.14 -5.40 16.31
N ARG A 214 -9.81 -6.52 16.97
CA ARG A 214 -8.88 -7.52 16.44
C ARG A 214 -9.45 -8.17 15.19
N THR A 215 -10.74 -8.50 15.21
CA THR A 215 -11.45 -9.10 14.08
C THR A 215 -11.51 -8.16 12.88
N ARG A 216 -11.84 -6.88 13.08
CA ARG A 216 -11.75 -5.83 12.05
C ARG A 216 -10.35 -5.73 11.45
N TYR A 217 -9.33 -5.73 12.31
CA TYR A 217 -7.94 -5.65 11.87
C TYR A 217 -7.53 -6.86 11.01
N ILE A 218 -7.86 -8.07 11.46
CA ILE A 218 -7.59 -9.32 10.73
C ILE A 218 -8.29 -9.29 9.38
N LEU A 219 -9.60 -9.01 9.33
CA LEU A 219 -10.36 -8.93 8.08
C LEU A 219 -9.75 -7.94 7.10
N THR A 220 -9.35 -6.76 7.58
CA THR A 220 -8.70 -5.74 6.74
C THR A 220 -7.40 -6.26 6.12
N ARG A 221 -6.67 -7.14 6.81
CA ARG A 221 -5.39 -7.72 6.36
C ARG A 221 -5.56 -8.97 5.49
N LEU A 222 -6.64 -9.72 5.68
CA LEU A 222 -6.99 -10.85 4.81
C LEU A 222 -7.55 -10.37 3.47
N THR A 223 -8.31 -9.27 3.46
CA THR A 223 -8.95 -8.72 2.25
C THR A 223 -8.05 -7.79 1.43
N ASN A 224 -7.23 -6.97 2.09
CA ASN A 224 -6.37 -6.03 1.37
C ASN A 224 -4.96 -6.60 1.19
N ARG A 225 -4.69 -7.10 -0.02
CA ARG A 225 -3.33 -7.41 -0.48
C ARG A 225 -2.76 -6.21 -1.24
N PRO A 226 -2.00 -5.30 -0.61
CA PRO A 226 -1.36 -4.23 -1.34
C PRO A 226 -0.40 -4.84 -2.37
N ARG A 227 -0.58 -4.49 -3.63
CA ARG A 227 0.40 -4.79 -4.68
C ARG A 227 1.60 -3.89 -4.49
N TYR A 228 2.79 -4.45 -4.67
CA TYR A 228 4.03 -3.69 -4.70
C TYR A 228 4.32 -3.28 -6.15
N TYR A 229 4.75 -2.05 -6.35
CA TYR A 229 5.13 -1.54 -7.66
C TYR A 229 6.56 -1.03 -7.60
N LEU A 230 7.31 -1.30 -8.66
CA LEU A 230 8.66 -0.79 -8.86
C LEU A 230 8.74 -0.10 -10.21
N TRP A 231 9.39 1.05 -10.25
CA TRP A 231 9.85 1.67 -11.47
C TRP A 231 11.35 1.96 -11.35
N ARG A 232 12.09 1.63 -12.41
CA ARG A 232 13.51 1.93 -12.54
C ARG A 232 13.68 3.12 -13.45
N HIS A 233 14.47 4.09 -13.01
CA HIS A 233 14.83 5.21 -13.85
C HIS A 233 15.64 4.69 -15.05
N PRO A 234 15.33 5.11 -16.29
CA PRO A 234 15.97 4.56 -17.49
C PRO A 234 17.46 4.89 -17.60
N THR A 235 17.94 5.92 -16.90
CA THR A 235 19.30 6.45 -17.02
C THR A 235 20.06 6.61 -15.70
N LEU A 236 19.41 6.35 -14.55
CA LEU A 236 20.08 6.49 -13.25
C LEU A 236 20.40 5.11 -12.70
N GLU A 237 21.64 4.94 -12.25
CA GLU A 237 22.12 3.71 -11.64
C GLU A 237 22.08 3.79 -10.11
N VAL A 238 22.05 2.61 -9.50
CA VAL A 238 22.16 2.48 -8.04
C VAL A 238 23.58 2.86 -7.62
N THR A 239 23.67 3.76 -6.65
CA THR A 239 24.93 4.24 -6.11
C THR A 239 25.22 3.59 -4.76
N TRP A 240 26.39 2.98 -4.64
CA TRP A 240 26.86 2.37 -3.39
C TRP A 240 27.46 3.42 -2.45
N PRO A 241 27.35 3.24 -1.12
CA PRO A 241 28.04 4.08 -0.16
C PRO A 241 29.56 3.94 -0.25
#